data_AF-F8V3F0-F1
#
_entry.id   AF-F8V3F0-F1
#
_cell.length_a   1.000
_cell.length_b   1.000
_cell.length_c   1.000
_cell.angle_alpha   90.00
_cell.angle_beta   90.00
_cell.angle_gamma   90.00
#
_symmetry.space_group_name_H-M   'P 1'
#
loop_
_entity.id
_entity.type
_entity.pdbx_description
1 polymer ?
#
loop_
_entity_poly.entity_id
_entity_poly.type
_entity_poly.pdbx_seq_one_letter_code
_entity_poly.pdbx_strand_id
1 'polypeptide(L)'
;GKYVVNGGITVWTLQNLYERFPDAFPDGTLNIPESGNDVPDILDEARWEMEFLLGMQVPEGEELAGMAHHKLHDLEWSGIPLLPPTEYDNNNPTTGRYVYPPTTAATLNLAATAAQCARLWELYDANFSATCLASAERAWQAAQAHPAMFIGRTPGAGGGDYPDSIVSDEFFWAAAELYVTTGKQEYLDTLLDSQHFTVFAGQLNSNTSAMYWGDVAALGTITLLTSERGLSADQSEKLRGQIIASADRYVEQIATEGYRVPIPSPNGYVWGSNSGVLNNALVMAIAFDITGDPDYIEGVTASMDYLLGMNALQRSFVSGYGATALEHPHHRFWGNTGDFPAPPPGALAGGPNAAPSDPPASVDAILSQSAPKRYIDDIGSYSTNEVAINWNAPLA
;
A
#
# COMPACT_ATOMS: atom_id res chain seq x y z
N GLY A 1 12.71 6.55 5.93
CA GLY A 1 13.29 5.61 4.94
C GLY A 1 12.48 5.65 3.67
N LYS A 2 12.93 4.97 2.62
CA LYS A 2 12.18 4.70 1.38
C LYS A 2 12.19 3.19 1.14
N TYR A 3 11.07 2.57 0.77
CA TYR A 3 10.90 1.11 0.81
C TYR A 3 10.19 0.61 -0.43
N VAL A 4 10.79 -0.33 -1.17
CA VAL A 4 10.23 -0.80 -2.44
C VAL A 4 8.94 -1.61 -2.22
N VAL A 5 8.89 -2.45 -1.18
CA VAL A 5 7.70 -3.26 -0.87
C VAL A 5 6.50 -2.39 -0.48
N ASN A 6 6.69 -1.44 0.43
CA ASN A 6 5.61 -0.53 0.85
C ASN A 6 5.24 0.48 -0.24
N GLY A 7 6.24 0.98 -0.99
CA GLY A 7 6.06 1.82 -2.15
C GLY A 7 5.29 1.12 -3.27
N GLY A 8 5.51 -0.19 -3.45
CA GLY A 8 4.86 -1.00 -4.48
C GLY A 8 3.33 -0.99 -4.39
N ILE A 9 2.76 -1.41 -3.25
CA ILE A 9 1.30 -1.34 -3.04
C ILE A 9 0.76 0.10 -3.13
N THR A 10 1.54 1.09 -2.68
CA THR A 10 1.15 2.50 -2.71
C THR A 10 1.00 2.99 -4.15
N VAL A 11 2.05 2.87 -4.96
CA VAL A 11 2.06 3.36 -6.34
C VAL A 11 1.12 2.55 -7.23
N TRP A 12 0.94 1.26 -6.94
CA TRP A 12 -0.12 0.47 -7.58
C TRP A 12 -1.50 1.05 -7.30
N THR A 13 -1.79 1.44 -6.06
CA THR A 13 -3.11 1.95 -5.68
C THR A 13 -3.43 3.25 -6.41
N LEU A 14 -2.47 4.18 -6.50
CA LEU A 14 -2.65 5.44 -7.24
C LEU A 14 -2.80 5.20 -8.76
N GLN A 15 -1.98 4.31 -9.33
CA GLN A 15 -2.10 3.93 -10.73
C GLN A 15 -3.42 3.22 -11.06
N ASN A 16 -3.90 2.35 -10.17
CA ASN A 16 -5.20 1.67 -10.31
C ASN A 16 -6.38 2.65 -10.15
N LEU A 17 -6.25 3.66 -9.28
CA LEU A 17 -7.24 4.73 -9.17
C LEU A 17 -7.38 5.48 -10.49
N TYR A 18 -6.27 5.86 -11.12
CA TYR A 18 -6.27 6.44 -12.47
C TYR A 18 -6.84 5.47 -13.51
N GLU A 19 -6.40 4.21 -13.52
CA GLU A 19 -6.82 3.22 -14.52
C GLU A 19 -8.34 2.96 -14.48
N ARG A 20 -8.95 2.99 -13.28
CA ARG A 20 -10.41 2.86 -13.10
C ARG A 20 -11.16 4.16 -13.39
N PHE A 21 -10.56 5.31 -13.08
CA PHE A 21 -11.19 6.62 -13.17
C PHE A 21 -10.24 7.65 -13.81
N PRO A 22 -9.95 7.53 -15.13
CA PRO A 22 -8.93 8.37 -15.78
C PRO A 22 -9.30 9.86 -15.78
N ASP A 23 -10.59 10.18 -15.65
CA ASP A 23 -11.10 11.54 -15.63
C ASP A 23 -11.21 12.14 -14.20
N ALA A 24 -10.85 11.39 -13.14
CA ALA A 24 -11.00 11.86 -11.75
C ALA A 24 -9.96 12.90 -11.34
N PHE A 25 -8.73 12.79 -11.86
CA PHE A 25 -7.60 13.66 -11.55
C PHE A 25 -6.91 14.15 -12.84
N PRO A 26 -7.61 14.92 -13.70
CA PRO A 26 -7.01 15.46 -14.91
C PRO A 26 -5.87 16.43 -14.59
N ASP A 27 -5.09 16.78 -15.61
CA ASP A 27 -4.00 17.76 -15.51
C ASP A 27 -4.46 19.07 -14.85
N GLY A 28 -3.67 19.55 -13.89
CA GLY A 28 -3.88 20.82 -13.18
C GLY A 28 -4.89 20.75 -12.03
N THR A 29 -5.25 19.56 -11.56
CA THR A 29 -6.20 19.38 -10.43
C THR A 29 -5.53 19.25 -9.07
N LEU A 30 -4.28 18.81 -9.02
CA LEU A 30 -3.46 18.82 -7.83
C LEU A 30 -2.61 20.11 -7.78
N ASN A 31 -2.00 20.36 -6.64
CA ASN A 31 -1.09 21.50 -6.46
C ASN A 31 0.35 20.98 -6.35
N ILE A 32 0.82 20.36 -7.43
CA ILE A 32 2.15 19.78 -7.56
C ILE A 32 2.97 20.53 -8.61
N PRO A 33 4.31 20.45 -8.60
CA PRO A 33 5.16 21.13 -9.57
C PRO A 33 4.88 20.76 -11.04
N GLU A 34 4.39 19.55 -11.27
CA GLU A 34 4.13 18.97 -12.59
C GLU A 34 2.82 19.45 -13.20
N SER A 35 1.89 20.00 -12.41
CA SER A 35 0.58 20.49 -12.87
C SER A 35 0.71 21.48 -14.04
N GLY A 36 0.02 21.19 -15.15
CA GLY A 36 0.06 21.90 -16.42
C GLY A 36 1.04 21.30 -17.45
N ASN A 37 1.43 20.04 -17.30
CA ASN A 37 2.34 19.33 -18.20
C ASN A 37 1.63 18.42 -19.24
N ASP A 38 0.30 18.52 -19.36
CA ASP A 38 -0.57 17.68 -20.20
C ASP A 38 -0.66 16.20 -19.75
N VAL A 39 -0.29 15.87 -18.50
CA VAL A 39 -0.41 14.55 -17.87
C VAL A 39 -1.40 14.63 -16.70
N PRO A 40 -2.26 13.62 -16.47
CA PRO A 40 -3.07 13.55 -15.26
C PRO A 40 -2.21 13.64 -14.00
N ASP A 41 -2.44 14.63 -13.15
CA ASP A 41 -1.57 14.92 -11.99
C ASP A 41 -1.38 13.72 -11.05
N ILE A 42 -2.36 12.81 -10.96
CA ILE A 42 -2.23 11.58 -10.16
C ILE A 42 -1.17 10.61 -10.73
N LEU A 43 -0.98 10.60 -12.05
CA LEU A 43 0.09 9.85 -12.69
C LEU A 43 1.45 10.49 -12.42
N ASP A 44 1.54 11.83 -12.41
CA ASP A 44 2.79 12.51 -12.04
C ASP A 44 3.23 12.18 -10.61
N GLU A 45 2.30 12.20 -9.65
CA GLU A 45 2.58 11.76 -8.28
C GLU A 45 3.00 10.28 -8.24
N ALA A 46 2.34 9.40 -9.00
CA ALA A 46 2.73 8.00 -9.10
C ALA A 46 4.12 7.82 -9.74
N ARG A 47 4.46 8.64 -10.75
CA ARG A 47 5.77 8.62 -11.42
C ARG A 47 6.90 8.96 -10.45
N TRP A 48 6.67 9.84 -9.49
CA TRP A 48 7.67 10.18 -8.48
C TRP A 48 8.17 8.95 -7.71
N GLU A 49 7.24 8.10 -7.23
CA GLU A 49 7.61 6.84 -6.58
C GLU A 49 8.15 5.82 -7.59
N MET A 50 7.59 5.74 -8.80
CA MET A 50 8.09 4.83 -9.84
C MET A 50 9.55 5.10 -10.21
N GLU A 51 9.97 6.37 -10.36
CA GLU A 51 11.36 6.71 -10.62
C GLU A 51 12.29 6.26 -9.48
N PHE A 52 11.83 6.33 -8.23
CA PHE A 52 12.53 5.73 -7.11
C PHE A 52 12.60 4.20 -7.21
N LEU A 53 11.48 3.51 -7.49
CA LEU A 53 11.46 2.04 -7.60
C LEU A 53 12.38 1.55 -8.73
N LEU A 54 12.35 2.21 -9.89
CA LEU A 54 13.25 1.94 -11.02
C LEU A 54 14.71 2.14 -10.62
N GLY A 55 15.02 3.21 -9.87
CA GLY A 55 16.35 3.48 -9.33
C GLY A 55 16.84 2.48 -8.27
N MET A 56 15.94 1.66 -7.71
CA MET A 56 16.29 0.60 -6.76
C MET A 56 16.61 -0.74 -7.44
N GLN A 57 16.46 -0.84 -8.76
CA GLN A 57 16.84 -2.04 -9.51
C GLN A 57 18.36 -2.15 -9.64
N VAL A 58 18.91 -3.32 -9.33
CA VAL A 58 20.34 -3.62 -9.51
C VAL A 58 20.69 -3.52 -11.01
N PRO A 59 21.69 -2.71 -11.39
CA PRO A 59 22.08 -2.51 -12.78
C PRO A 59 22.56 -3.78 -13.48
N GLU A 60 22.47 -3.80 -14.81
CA GLU A 60 23.08 -4.87 -15.60
C GLU A 60 24.60 -4.91 -15.41
N GLY A 61 25.16 -6.12 -15.39
CA GLY A 61 26.59 -6.34 -15.16
C GLY A 61 27.01 -6.45 -13.70
N GLU A 62 26.13 -6.09 -12.75
CA GLU A 62 26.33 -6.26 -11.31
C GLU A 62 25.83 -7.63 -10.81
N GLU A 63 26.28 -8.03 -9.62
CA GLU A 63 25.75 -9.21 -8.93
C GLU A 63 24.27 -8.99 -8.56
N LEU A 64 23.39 -9.94 -8.91
CA LEU A 64 21.93 -9.85 -8.79
C LEU A 64 21.25 -8.84 -9.75
N ALA A 65 21.86 -8.54 -10.89
CA ALA A 65 21.26 -7.70 -11.94
C ALA A 65 19.77 -8.01 -12.18
N GLY A 66 18.95 -6.96 -12.19
CA GLY A 66 17.49 -7.04 -12.35
C GLY A 66 16.70 -7.20 -11.04
N MET A 67 17.31 -7.69 -9.95
CA MET A 67 16.68 -7.69 -8.62
C MET A 67 16.51 -6.25 -8.11
N ALA A 68 15.56 -6.01 -7.21
CA ALA A 68 15.36 -4.70 -6.58
C ALA A 68 15.78 -4.69 -5.10
N HIS A 69 16.55 -3.69 -4.72
CA HIS A 69 16.92 -3.40 -3.34
C HIS A 69 15.66 -3.20 -2.47
N HIS A 70 15.62 -3.81 -1.29
CA HIS A 70 14.39 -3.81 -0.50
C HIS A 70 14.02 -2.43 0.06
N LYS A 71 15.02 -1.68 0.53
CA LYS A 71 14.84 -0.39 1.21
C LYS A 71 16.09 0.47 1.18
N LEU A 72 15.91 1.76 1.43
CA LEU A 72 16.96 2.75 1.58
C LEU A 72 16.68 3.63 2.80
N HIS A 73 17.51 3.52 3.83
CA HIS A 73 17.37 4.33 5.04
C HIS A 73 18.68 4.49 5.82
N ASP A 74 18.60 5.23 6.91
CA ASP A 74 19.70 5.59 7.80
C ASP A 74 20.05 4.39 8.68
N LEU A 75 21.26 4.34 9.28
CA LEU A 75 21.63 3.21 10.16
C LEU A 75 20.82 3.17 11.45
N GLU A 76 20.47 4.33 11.99
CA GLU A 76 19.77 4.49 13.27
C GLU A 76 18.58 5.43 13.10
N TRP A 77 17.54 5.26 13.93
CA TRP A 77 16.39 6.14 13.87
C TRP A 77 16.80 7.55 14.28
N SER A 78 16.49 8.53 13.42
CA SER A 78 16.62 9.93 13.82
C SER A 78 15.63 10.26 14.95
N GLY A 79 15.98 11.24 15.78
CA GLY A 79 15.07 11.79 16.78
C GLY A 79 13.82 12.44 16.17
N ILE A 80 12.84 12.72 17.04
CA ILE A 80 11.56 13.36 16.71
C ILE A 80 11.26 14.45 17.76
N PRO A 81 10.80 15.65 17.37
CA PRO A 81 10.61 16.13 15.99
C PRO A 81 11.94 16.52 15.29
N LEU A 82 11.95 16.45 13.96
CA LEU A 82 13.08 16.80 13.09
C LEU A 82 12.58 17.12 11.67
N LEU A 83 13.12 18.15 11.02
CA LEU A 83 12.99 18.32 9.57
C LEU A 83 14.15 17.57 8.91
N PRO A 84 13.91 16.45 8.19
CA PRO A 84 14.98 15.74 7.49
C PRO A 84 15.64 16.67 6.45
N PRO A 85 16.97 16.61 6.27
CA PRO A 85 17.63 17.39 5.24
C PRO A 85 17.19 16.92 3.84
N THR A 86 17.19 17.85 2.89
CA THR A 86 16.89 17.54 1.47
C THR A 86 18.07 16.86 0.76
N GLU A 87 19.29 16.98 1.30
CA GLU A 87 20.51 16.37 0.80
C GLU A 87 21.26 15.63 1.91
N TYR A 88 21.86 14.49 1.56
CA TYR A 88 22.62 13.65 2.50
C TYR A 88 24.04 13.42 1.97
N ASP A 89 25.04 13.58 2.83
CA ASP A 89 26.38 13.05 2.58
C ASP A 89 26.36 11.54 2.84
N ASN A 90 26.15 10.76 1.78
CA ASN A 90 26.08 9.31 1.86
C ASN A 90 27.43 8.65 2.25
N ASN A 91 28.55 9.38 2.18
CA ASN A 91 29.84 8.89 2.65
C ASN A 91 30.03 9.11 4.16
N ASN A 92 29.11 9.81 4.83
CA ASN A 92 29.18 10.03 6.26
C ASN A 92 28.75 8.76 7.02
N PRO A 93 29.61 8.18 7.88
CA PRO A 93 29.30 6.94 8.58
C PRO A 93 28.23 7.08 9.68
N THR A 94 27.83 8.32 10.02
CA THR A 94 26.86 8.63 11.07
C THR A 94 25.53 9.12 10.52
N THR A 95 25.55 9.90 9.44
CA THR A 95 24.34 10.50 8.84
C THR A 95 24.09 10.04 7.42
N GLY A 96 24.93 9.18 6.85
CA GLY A 96 24.75 8.64 5.51
C GLY A 96 23.56 7.69 5.42
N ARG A 97 23.06 7.51 4.20
CA ARG A 97 21.96 6.60 3.89
C ARG A 97 22.48 5.38 3.16
N TYR A 98 21.87 4.22 3.45
CA TYR A 98 22.32 2.93 2.96
C TYR A 98 21.23 2.27 2.15
N VAL A 99 21.62 1.66 1.05
CA VAL A 99 20.77 0.77 0.25
C VAL A 99 20.90 -0.64 0.83
N TYR A 100 19.77 -1.26 1.14
CA TYR A 100 19.71 -2.58 1.75
C TYR A 100 19.65 -3.68 0.69
N PRO A 101 20.04 -4.93 1.00
CA PRO A 101 20.11 -6.00 0.01
C PRO A 101 18.82 -6.20 -0.80
N PRO A 102 18.92 -6.67 -2.06
CA PRO A 102 17.76 -7.03 -2.85
C PRO A 102 16.94 -8.17 -2.22
N THR A 103 15.64 -8.15 -2.47
CA THR A 103 14.72 -9.22 -2.05
C THR A 103 13.77 -9.60 -3.16
N THR A 104 13.27 -10.83 -3.14
CA THR A 104 12.30 -11.31 -4.13
C THR A 104 11.00 -10.49 -4.07
N ALA A 105 10.48 -10.20 -2.88
CA ALA A 105 9.28 -9.37 -2.69
C ALA A 105 9.43 -7.97 -3.34
N ALA A 106 10.54 -7.27 -3.04
CA ALA A 106 10.82 -5.96 -3.64
C ALA A 106 10.96 -6.04 -5.16
N THR A 107 11.60 -7.09 -5.67
CA THR A 107 11.80 -7.30 -7.11
C THR A 107 10.46 -7.51 -7.82
N LEU A 108 9.55 -8.28 -7.24
CA LEU A 108 8.24 -8.53 -7.81
C LEU A 108 7.29 -7.33 -7.66
N ASN A 109 7.39 -6.56 -6.57
CA ASN A 109 6.71 -5.27 -6.43
C ASN A 109 7.14 -4.30 -7.55
N LEU A 110 8.44 -4.22 -7.85
CA LEU A 110 8.94 -3.45 -9.00
C LEU A 110 8.40 -4.02 -10.32
N ALA A 111 8.44 -5.34 -10.51
CA ALA A 111 7.94 -5.97 -11.74
C ALA A 111 6.47 -5.63 -12.01
N ALA A 112 5.63 -5.75 -10.98
CA ALA A 112 4.20 -5.49 -11.06
C ALA A 112 3.91 -4.01 -11.38
N THR A 113 4.45 -3.10 -10.56
CA THR A 113 4.20 -1.65 -10.70
C THR A 113 4.82 -1.05 -11.96
N ALA A 114 5.97 -1.55 -12.41
CA ALA A 114 6.57 -1.11 -13.66
C ALA A 114 5.82 -1.65 -14.89
N ALA A 115 5.21 -2.84 -14.82
CA ALA A 115 4.32 -3.31 -15.89
C ALA A 115 3.06 -2.42 -15.98
N GLN A 116 2.45 -2.07 -14.84
CA GLN A 116 1.35 -1.10 -14.80
C GLN A 116 1.75 0.27 -15.34
N CYS A 117 2.89 0.81 -14.89
CA CYS A 117 3.44 2.06 -15.41
C CYS A 117 3.54 2.02 -16.94
N ALA A 118 4.07 0.93 -17.51
CA ALA A 118 4.28 0.84 -18.95
C ALA A 118 3.01 1.04 -19.77
N ARG A 119 1.90 0.39 -19.39
CA ARG A 119 0.63 0.54 -20.13
C ARG A 119 -0.04 1.89 -19.90
N LEU A 120 0.10 2.49 -18.72
CA LEU A 120 -0.55 3.78 -18.42
C LEU A 120 0.17 4.96 -19.08
N TRP A 121 1.50 4.88 -19.20
CA TRP A 121 2.32 5.97 -19.72
C TRP A 121 2.51 5.97 -21.24
N GLU A 122 2.03 4.96 -21.97
CA GLU A 122 2.26 4.84 -23.43
C GLU A 122 1.79 6.08 -24.20
N LEU A 123 0.67 6.68 -23.80
CA LEU A 123 0.08 7.86 -24.46
C LEU A 123 0.71 9.20 -24.01
N TYR A 124 1.39 9.22 -22.87
CA TYR A 124 1.92 10.45 -22.25
C TYR A 124 3.44 10.58 -22.42
N ASP A 125 4.17 9.49 -22.22
CA ASP A 125 5.64 9.42 -22.35
C ASP A 125 6.05 8.00 -22.78
N ALA A 126 6.07 7.79 -24.10
CA ALA A 126 6.41 6.49 -24.69
C ALA A 126 7.83 6.00 -24.32
N ASN A 127 8.77 6.91 -24.03
CA ASN A 127 10.12 6.51 -23.60
C ASN A 127 10.08 5.99 -22.16
N PHE A 128 9.40 6.71 -21.26
CA PHE A 128 9.23 6.28 -19.88
C PHE A 128 8.45 4.96 -19.80
N SER A 129 7.38 4.82 -20.58
CA SER A 129 6.63 3.56 -20.76
C SER A 129 7.56 2.40 -21.16
N ALA A 130 8.41 2.58 -22.17
CA ALA A 130 9.37 1.57 -22.60
C ALA A 130 10.41 1.23 -21.51
N THR A 131 10.89 2.23 -20.76
CA THR A 131 11.77 2.02 -19.61
C THR A 131 11.09 1.19 -18.52
N CYS A 132 9.84 1.52 -18.19
CA CYS A 132 9.02 0.78 -17.24
C CYS A 132 8.86 -0.69 -17.67
N LEU A 133 8.49 -0.97 -18.93
CA LEU A 133 8.32 -2.35 -19.41
C LEU A 133 9.64 -3.14 -19.37
N ALA A 134 10.73 -2.55 -19.84
CA ALA A 134 12.03 -3.20 -19.82
C ALA A 134 12.54 -3.48 -18.39
N SER A 135 12.24 -2.60 -17.43
CA SER A 135 12.54 -2.85 -16.02
C SER A 135 11.68 -3.98 -15.46
N ALA A 136 10.38 -3.99 -15.78
CA ALA A 136 9.43 -4.99 -15.31
C ALA A 136 9.83 -6.42 -15.75
N GLU A 137 10.14 -6.60 -17.03
CA GLU A 137 10.53 -7.91 -17.57
C GLU A 137 11.87 -8.38 -16.98
N ARG A 138 12.85 -7.48 -16.79
CA ARG A 138 14.12 -7.83 -16.14
C ARG A 138 13.92 -8.23 -14.68
N ALA A 139 13.07 -7.50 -13.95
CA ALA A 139 12.74 -7.81 -12.56
C ALA A 139 12.06 -9.18 -12.45
N TRP A 140 11.10 -9.47 -13.34
CA TRP A 140 10.46 -10.79 -13.41
C TRP A 140 11.48 -11.91 -13.62
N GLN A 141 12.36 -11.79 -14.62
CA GLN A 141 13.37 -12.82 -14.89
C GLN A 141 14.35 -13.00 -13.72
N ALA A 142 14.76 -11.91 -13.08
CA ALA A 142 15.63 -11.96 -11.90
C ALA A 142 14.93 -12.62 -10.70
N ALA A 143 13.66 -12.30 -10.45
CA ALA A 143 12.88 -12.94 -9.39
C ALA A 143 12.70 -14.44 -9.62
N GLN A 144 12.47 -14.88 -10.87
CA GLN A 144 12.42 -16.32 -11.19
C GLN A 144 13.76 -17.03 -10.92
N ALA A 145 14.89 -16.37 -11.17
CA ALA A 145 16.22 -16.89 -10.86
C ALA A 145 16.53 -16.90 -9.36
N HIS A 146 15.90 -16.00 -8.59
CA HIS A 146 16.11 -15.81 -7.16
C HIS A 146 14.77 -15.79 -6.39
N PRO A 147 14.00 -16.89 -6.37
CA PRO A 147 12.60 -16.89 -5.92
C PRO A 147 12.42 -16.89 -4.40
N ALA A 148 13.50 -16.97 -3.62
CA ALA A 148 13.46 -17.12 -2.16
C ALA A 148 14.52 -16.27 -1.45
N MET A 149 14.84 -15.09 -2.01
CA MET A 149 15.67 -14.08 -1.35
C MET A 149 14.80 -13.20 -0.46
N PHE A 150 14.49 -13.72 0.72
CA PHE A 150 13.70 -12.99 1.72
C PHE A 150 14.56 -12.00 2.49
N ILE A 151 13.92 -11.00 3.09
CA ILE A 151 14.64 -10.05 3.95
C ILE A 151 15.27 -10.81 5.13
N GLY A 152 16.57 -10.62 5.31
CA GLY A 152 17.30 -11.16 6.45
C GLY A 152 17.32 -10.18 7.63
N ARG A 153 18.01 -10.55 8.72
CA ARG A 153 18.42 -9.59 9.75
C ARG A 153 19.53 -8.69 9.20
N THR A 154 19.16 -7.74 8.35
CA THR A 154 20.11 -6.75 7.83
C THR A 154 20.40 -5.73 8.93
N PRO A 155 21.68 -5.46 9.27
CA PRO A 155 22.02 -4.52 10.33
C PRO A 155 21.55 -3.10 9.98
N GLY A 156 21.02 -2.39 10.98
CA GLY A 156 20.51 -1.03 10.86
C GLY A 156 19.17 -0.93 11.57
N ALA A 157 19.15 -0.25 12.73
CA ALA A 157 17.92 -0.03 13.49
C ALA A 157 17.11 1.16 12.97
N GLY A 158 17.57 1.90 11.95
CA GLY A 158 16.96 3.15 11.47
C GLY A 158 15.79 3.04 10.51
N GLY A 159 15.13 1.89 10.42
CA GLY A 159 14.00 1.71 9.53
C GLY A 159 13.23 0.41 9.79
N GLY A 160 11.93 0.41 9.50
CA GLY A 160 11.10 -0.81 9.54
C GLY A 160 11.59 -1.89 8.58
N ASP A 161 11.34 -3.15 8.91
CA ASP A 161 11.84 -4.29 8.14
C ASP A 161 10.95 -4.72 6.99
N TYR A 162 9.65 -4.41 7.02
CA TYR A 162 8.65 -4.94 6.08
C TYR A 162 8.88 -6.44 5.77
N PRO A 163 8.95 -7.30 6.82
CA PRO A 163 9.34 -8.68 6.64
C PRO A 163 8.25 -9.48 5.96
N ASP A 164 8.66 -10.20 4.91
CA ASP A 164 7.85 -11.21 4.26
C ASP A 164 8.74 -12.41 3.85
N SER A 165 8.20 -13.60 4.06
CA SER A 165 8.81 -14.88 3.70
C SER A 165 7.91 -15.74 2.80
N ILE A 166 6.81 -15.19 2.29
CA ILE A 166 5.86 -15.86 1.41
C ILE A 166 5.64 -14.93 0.22
N VAL A 167 6.35 -15.18 -0.87
CA VAL A 167 6.31 -14.30 -2.07
C VAL A 167 5.41 -14.83 -3.20
N SER A 168 4.57 -15.83 -2.88
CA SER A 168 3.76 -16.52 -3.91
C SER A 168 2.67 -15.62 -4.49
N ASP A 169 2.19 -14.69 -3.69
CA ASP A 169 1.21 -13.67 -4.02
C ASP A 169 1.85 -12.52 -4.79
N GLU A 170 3.09 -12.12 -4.49
CA GLU A 170 3.85 -11.19 -5.34
C GLU A 170 4.10 -11.77 -6.73
N PHE A 171 4.40 -13.07 -6.84
CA PHE A 171 4.53 -13.73 -8.14
C PHE A 171 3.22 -13.70 -8.92
N PHE A 172 2.10 -13.95 -8.24
CA PHE A 172 0.77 -13.85 -8.84
C PHE A 172 0.46 -12.43 -9.31
N TRP A 173 0.70 -11.43 -8.46
CA TRP A 173 0.45 -10.03 -8.80
C TRP A 173 1.33 -9.54 -9.95
N ALA A 174 2.64 -9.80 -9.91
CA ALA A 174 3.54 -9.41 -10.99
C ALA A 174 3.16 -10.08 -12.33
N ALA A 175 2.78 -11.35 -12.31
CA ALA A 175 2.29 -12.04 -13.49
C ALA A 175 0.99 -11.42 -14.03
N ALA A 176 0.09 -10.95 -13.15
CA ALA A 176 -1.16 -10.29 -13.54
C ALA A 176 -0.88 -9.00 -14.31
N GLU A 177 -0.04 -8.13 -13.74
CA GLU A 177 0.33 -6.86 -14.36
C GLU A 177 1.08 -7.06 -15.69
N LEU A 178 2.04 -7.99 -15.72
CA LEU A 178 2.79 -8.33 -16.93
C LEU A 178 1.90 -8.95 -18.01
N TYR A 179 0.96 -9.82 -17.63
CA TYR A 179 0.00 -10.40 -18.58
C TYR A 179 -0.90 -9.32 -19.17
N VAL A 180 -1.51 -8.47 -18.34
CA VAL A 180 -2.39 -7.38 -18.81
C VAL A 180 -1.65 -6.45 -19.77
N THR A 181 -0.41 -6.10 -19.43
CA THR A 181 0.43 -5.19 -20.21
C THR A 181 0.91 -5.80 -21.53
N THR A 182 1.36 -7.06 -21.53
CA THR A 182 2.07 -7.65 -22.68
C THR A 182 1.27 -8.67 -23.48
N GLY A 183 0.28 -9.31 -22.85
CA GLY A 183 -0.45 -10.45 -23.41
C GLY A 183 0.37 -11.72 -23.58
N LYS A 184 1.60 -11.82 -23.05
CA LYS A 184 2.45 -13.00 -23.21
C LYS A 184 1.90 -14.20 -22.44
N GLN A 185 1.92 -15.37 -23.07
CA GLN A 185 1.38 -16.62 -22.53
C GLN A 185 2.09 -17.08 -21.26
N GLU A 186 3.40 -16.84 -21.12
CA GLU A 186 4.18 -17.26 -19.94
C GLU A 186 3.63 -16.69 -18.61
N TYR A 187 3.14 -15.46 -18.64
CA TYR A 187 2.53 -14.81 -17.48
C TYR A 187 1.14 -15.39 -17.20
N LEU A 188 0.36 -15.64 -18.25
CA LEU A 188 -0.95 -16.30 -18.12
C LEU A 188 -0.82 -17.71 -17.51
N ASP A 189 0.14 -18.49 -17.96
CA ASP A 189 0.37 -19.84 -17.43
C ASP A 189 0.73 -19.76 -15.92
N THR A 190 1.61 -18.83 -15.55
CA THR A 190 1.98 -18.60 -14.14
C THR A 190 0.79 -18.20 -13.28
N LEU A 191 -0.09 -17.34 -13.80
CA LEU A 191 -1.32 -16.94 -13.12
C LEU A 191 -2.24 -18.12 -12.87
N LEU A 192 -2.51 -18.92 -13.89
CA LEU A 192 -3.47 -20.02 -13.83
C LEU A 192 -2.99 -21.18 -12.95
N ASP A 193 -1.68 -21.37 -12.84
CA ASP A 193 -1.07 -22.37 -11.95
C ASP A 193 -0.97 -21.89 -10.49
N SER A 194 -1.20 -20.60 -10.22
CA SER A 194 -1.12 -20.04 -8.88
C SER A 194 -2.33 -20.41 -8.02
N GLN A 195 -2.08 -20.77 -6.75
CA GLN A 195 -3.15 -20.94 -5.74
C GLN A 195 -4.01 -19.69 -5.58
N HIS A 196 -3.41 -18.51 -5.79
CA HIS A 196 -4.06 -17.21 -5.65
C HIS A 196 -5.10 -16.92 -6.74
N PHE A 197 -5.05 -17.67 -7.86
CA PHE A 197 -6.12 -17.63 -8.86
C PHE A 197 -7.43 -18.26 -8.36
N THR A 198 -7.37 -19.03 -7.28
CA THR A 198 -8.55 -19.65 -6.65
C THR A 198 -8.97 -18.99 -5.35
N VAL A 199 -8.03 -18.47 -4.57
CA VAL A 199 -8.30 -17.84 -3.27
C VAL A 199 -7.22 -16.82 -2.93
N PHE A 200 -7.61 -15.60 -2.56
CA PHE A 200 -6.71 -14.63 -1.92
C PHE A 200 -7.11 -14.34 -0.47
N ALA A 201 -6.23 -13.64 0.26
CA ALA A 201 -6.33 -13.33 1.68
C ALA A 201 -7.70 -12.92 2.22
N GLY A 202 -8.45 -12.08 1.48
CA GLY A 202 -9.73 -11.55 1.92
C GLY A 202 -10.78 -12.63 2.23
N GLN A 203 -10.67 -13.80 1.59
CA GLN A 203 -11.55 -14.95 1.84
C GLN A 203 -11.14 -15.80 3.05
N LEU A 204 -9.92 -15.60 3.59
CA LEU A 204 -9.38 -16.43 4.64
C LEU A 204 -9.71 -15.84 6.02
N ASN A 205 -10.36 -16.62 6.88
CA ASN A 205 -10.68 -16.23 8.25
C ASN A 205 -9.46 -15.82 9.10
N SER A 206 -8.25 -16.26 8.71
CA SER A 206 -6.99 -15.88 9.34
C SER A 206 -6.56 -14.44 9.03
N ASN A 207 -7.10 -13.84 7.97
CA ASN A 207 -6.73 -12.50 7.50
C ASN A 207 -7.90 -11.54 7.72
N THR A 208 -7.59 -10.34 8.20
CA THR A 208 -8.57 -9.31 8.57
C THR A 208 -8.66 -8.18 7.53
N SER A 209 -7.70 -8.14 6.61
CA SER A 209 -7.65 -7.24 5.45
C SER A 209 -7.60 -8.05 4.16
N ALA A 210 -8.20 -7.54 3.08
CA ALA A 210 -8.11 -8.13 1.75
C ALA A 210 -6.69 -8.11 1.17
N MET A 211 -5.91 -7.10 1.56
CA MET A 211 -4.56 -6.84 1.08
C MET A 211 -3.81 -5.96 2.08
N TYR A 212 -2.50 -6.09 2.09
CA TYR A 212 -1.56 -5.17 2.72
C TYR A 212 -0.20 -5.31 2.04
N TRP A 213 0.81 -4.56 2.50
CA TRP A 213 2.14 -4.53 1.87
C TRP A 213 2.85 -5.89 1.75
N GLY A 214 2.42 -6.93 2.49
CA GLY A 214 2.99 -8.27 2.46
C GLY A 214 1.93 -9.37 2.28
N ASP A 215 0.78 -9.01 1.71
CA ASP A 215 -0.15 -9.95 1.06
C ASP A 215 -0.86 -9.22 -0.07
N VAL A 216 -0.41 -9.45 -1.30
CA VAL A 216 -0.70 -8.61 -2.48
C VAL A 216 -1.46 -9.34 -3.58
N ALA A 217 -1.96 -10.55 -3.31
CA ALA A 217 -2.71 -11.33 -4.30
C ALA A 217 -3.99 -10.63 -4.78
N ALA A 218 -4.65 -9.86 -3.91
CA ALA A 218 -5.84 -9.10 -4.29
C ALA A 218 -5.52 -8.06 -5.37
N LEU A 219 -4.32 -7.46 -5.37
CA LEU A 219 -3.92 -6.45 -6.36
C LEU A 219 -3.96 -7.04 -7.77
N GLY A 220 -3.36 -8.23 -7.95
CA GLY A 220 -3.42 -8.95 -9.22
C GLY A 220 -4.84 -9.36 -9.63
N THR A 221 -5.66 -9.79 -8.67
CA THR A 221 -7.07 -10.12 -8.93
C THR A 221 -7.86 -8.91 -9.41
N ILE A 222 -7.65 -7.76 -8.77
CA ILE A 222 -8.30 -6.49 -9.14
C ILE A 222 -7.88 -6.10 -10.56
N THR A 223 -6.58 -6.07 -10.86
CA THR A 223 -6.06 -5.77 -12.20
C THR A 223 -6.65 -6.65 -13.30
N LEU A 224 -6.79 -7.96 -13.06
CA LEU A 224 -7.39 -8.90 -14.03
C LEU A 224 -8.90 -8.68 -14.24
N LEU A 225 -9.58 -8.01 -13.31
CA LEU A 225 -11.02 -7.71 -13.39
C LEU A 225 -11.31 -6.31 -13.92
N THR A 226 -10.41 -5.35 -13.72
CA THR A 226 -10.62 -3.93 -14.05
C THR A 226 -9.95 -3.50 -15.36
N SER A 227 -8.97 -4.26 -15.87
CA SER A 227 -8.28 -3.92 -17.12
C SER A 227 -9.00 -4.43 -18.39
N GLU A 228 -8.70 -3.81 -19.53
CA GLU A 228 -9.30 -4.18 -20.83
C GLU A 228 -8.89 -5.58 -21.32
N ARG A 229 -7.69 -6.05 -20.95
CA ARG A 229 -7.21 -7.36 -21.36
C ARG A 229 -7.88 -8.44 -20.52
N GLY A 230 -9.01 -8.91 -21.01
CA GLY A 230 -9.82 -9.92 -20.34
C GLY A 230 -9.19 -11.32 -20.32
N LEU A 231 -9.58 -12.07 -19.28
CA LEU A 231 -9.47 -13.52 -19.23
C LEU A 231 -10.65 -14.17 -19.97
N SER A 232 -10.70 -15.51 -20.02
CA SER A 232 -11.91 -16.21 -20.46
C SER A 232 -13.07 -15.94 -19.49
N ALA A 233 -14.32 -16.08 -19.96
CA ALA A 233 -15.50 -15.83 -19.12
C ALA A 233 -15.49 -16.67 -17.82
N ASP A 234 -15.13 -17.95 -17.91
CA ASP A 234 -15.04 -18.84 -16.74
C ASP A 234 -13.93 -18.42 -15.76
N GLN A 235 -12.83 -17.88 -16.28
CA GLN A 235 -11.73 -17.36 -15.47
C GLN A 235 -12.13 -16.06 -14.77
N SER A 236 -12.72 -15.11 -15.49
CA SER A 236 -13.23 -13.87 -14.91
C SER A 236 -14.31 -14.12 -13.86
N GLU A 237 -15.22 -15.07 -14.09
CA GLU A 237 -16.29 -15.39 -13.13
C GLU A 237 -15.73 -15.93 -11.82
N LYS A 238 -14.68 -16.76 -11.86
CA LYS A 238 -13.98 -17.22 -10.65
C LYS A 238 -13.44 -16.05 -9.85
N LEU A 239 -12.74 -15.12 -10.50
CA LEU A 239 -12.17 -13.94 -9.85
C LEU A 239 -13.26 -12.99 -9.30
N ARG A 240 -14.37 -12.81 -10.03
CA ARG A 240 -15.54 -12.05 -9.53
C ARG A 240 -16.10 -12.68 -8.25
N GLY A 241 -16.27 -14.00 -8.24
CA GLY A 241 -16.69 -14.75 -7.06
C GLY A 241 -15.76 -14.55 -5.86
N GLN A 242 -14.46 -14.40 -6.09
CA GLN A 242 -13.48 -14.11 -5.03
C GLN A 242 -13.70 -12.74 -4.37
N ILE A 243 -13.93 -11.69 -5.19
CA ILE A 243 -14.20 -10.33 -4.73
C ILE A 243 -15.52 -10.28 -3.95
N ILE A 244 -16.58 -10.87 -4.53
CA ILE A 244 -17.91 -10.92 -3.92
C ILE A 244 -17.85 -11.63 -2.55
N ALA A 245 -17.25 -12.82 -2.48
CA ALA A 245 -17.14 -13.56 -1.22
C ALA A 245 -16.35 -12.81 -0.14
N SER A 246 -15.32 -12.05 -0.53
CA SER A 246 -14.56 -11.22 0.40
C SER A 246 -15.39 -10.02 0.89
N ALA A 247 -16.12 -9.37 -0.02
CA ALA A 247 -16.99 -8.23 0.30
C ALA A 247 -18.16 -8.65 1.20
N ASP A 248 -18.80 -9.79 0.94
CA ASP A 248 -19.86 -10.36 1.78
C ASP A 248 -19.40 -10.51 3.22
N ARG A 249 -18.20 -11.06 3.42
CA ARG A 249 -17.60 -11.21 4.75
C ARG A 249 -17.41 -9.86 5.47
N TYR A 250 -17.03 -8.81 4.75
CA TYR A 250 -16.87 -7.47 5.34
C TYR A 250 -18.22 -6.84 5.69
N VAL A 251 -19.24 -7.00 4.85
CA VAL A 251 -20.62 -6.57 5.14
C VAL A 251 -21.19 -7.31 6.35
N GLU A 252 -20.97 -8.63 6.43
CA GLU A 252 -21.34 -9.44 7.61
C GLU A 252 -20.61 -8.95 8.87
N GLN A 253 -19.31 -8.66 8.78
CA GLN A 253 -18.54 -8.12 9.89
C GLN A 253 -19.12 -6.78 10.37
N ILE A 254 -19.42 -5.86 9.45
CA ILE A 254 -20.06 -4.57 9.73
C ILE A 254 -21.38 -4.75 10.49
N ALA A 255 -22.19 -5.74 10.12
CA ALA A 255 -23.48 -6.00 10.77
C ALA A 255 -23.33 -6.49 12.22
N THR A 256 -22.18 -7.07 12.59
CA THR A 256 -21.91 -7.58 13.94
C THR A 256 -21.18 -6.59 14.85
N GLU A 257 -20.56 -5.54 14.29
CA GLU A 257 -19.79 -4.55 15.04
C GLU A 257 -20.62 -3.33 15.44
N GLY A 258 -20.54 -2.93 16.71
CA GLY A 258 -21.31 -1.79 17.23
C GLY A 258 -20.98 -0.45 16.57
N TYR A 259 -19.73 -0.30 16.09
CA TYR A 259 -19.26 0.86 15.32
C TYR A 259 -19.18 0.57 13.81
N ARG A 260 -19.80 -0.52 13.34
CA ARG A 260 -19.98 -0.83 11.91
C ARG A 260 -18.67 -0.83 11.09
N VAL A 261 -17.58 -1.32 11.68
CA VAL A 261 -16.25 -1.36 11.05
C VAL A 261 -16.00 -2.71 10.36
N PRO A 262 -15.40 -2.77 9.15
CA PRO A 262 -15.19 -4.03 8.41
C PRO A 262 -13.95 -4.81 8.88
N ILE A 263 -13.61 -4.77 10.16
CA ILE A 263 -12.50 -5.54 10.74
C ILE A 263 -12.96 -6.18 12.07
N PRO A 264 -12.51 -7.40 12.39
CA PRO A 264 -12.93 -8.07 13.62
C PRO A 264 -12.17 -7.55 14.85
N SER A 265 -12.85 -7.45 15.99
CA SER A 265 -12.17 -7.22 17.27
C SER A 265 -11.78 -8.54 17.97
N PRO A 266 -10.58 -8.69 18.56
CA PRO A 266 -9.46 -7.74 18.56
C PRO A 266 -8.52 -7.88 17.36
N ASN A 267 -8.64 -8.95 16.58
CA ASN A 267 -7.60 -9.39 15.62
C ASN A 267 -7.39 -8.45 14.42
N GLY A 268 -8.37 -7.63 14.08
CA GLY A 268 -8.31 -6.63 13.02
C GLY A 268 -7.62 -5.34 13.44
N TYR A 269 -7.50 -5.10 14.75
CA TYR A 269 -6.80 -3.94 15.29
C TYR A 269 -5.31 -4.23 15.37
N VAL A 270 -4.63 -4.22 14.23
CA VAL A 270 -3.16 -4.34 14.11
C VAL A 270 -2.52 -2.96 13.95
N TRP A 271 -1.18 -2.89 13.88
CA TRP A 271 -0.50 -1.65 13.50
C TRP A 271 -0.95 -1.24 12.10
N GLY A 272 -1.55 -0.06 11.98
CA GLY A 272 -2.12 0.40 10.71
C GLY A 272 -3.51 -0.18 10.42
N SER A 273 -4.30 -0.53 11.44
CA SER A 273 -5.64 -1.10 11.29
C SER A 273 -6.58 -0.28 10.40
N ASN A 274 -6.45 1.05 10.38
CA ASN A 274 -7.22 1.92 9.48
C ASN A 274 -6.95 1.64 8.00
N SER A 275 -5.75 1.19 7.65
CA SER A 275 -5.46 0.76 6.27
C SER A 275 -6.18 -0.53 5.90
N GLY A 276 -6.36 -1.45 6.86
CA GLY A 276 -7.18 -2.64 6.66
C GLY A 276 -8.64 -2.28 6.39
N VAL A 277 -9.17 -1.28 7.10
CA VAL A 277 -10.53 -0.75 6.85
C VAL A 277 -10.66 -0.24 5.42
N LEU A 278 -9.72 0.58 4.95
CA LEU A 278 -9.75 1.14 3.59
C LEU A 278 -9.55 0.09 2.51
N ASN A 279 -8.62 -0.85 2.70
CA ASN A 279 -8.41 -1.93 1.74
C ASN A 279 -9.64 -2.85 1.62
N ASN A 280 -10.35 -3.10 2.73
CA ASN A 280 -11.62 -3.82 2.70
C ASN A 280 -12.72 -3.01 1.99
N ALA A 281 -12.75 -1.69 2.19
CA ALA A 281 -13.66 -0.79 1.48
C ALA A 281 -13.42 -0.79 -0.03
N LEU A 282 -12.16 -0.81 -0.50
CA LEU A 282 -11.84 -0.94 -1.92
C LEU A 282 -12.43 -2.22 -2.52
N VAL A 283 -12.33 -3.35 -1.83
CA VAL A 283 -12.93 -4.62 -2.28
C VAL A 283 -14.46 -4.56 -2.32
N MET A 284 -15.10 -3.95 -1.30
CA MET A 284 -16.55 -3.73 -1.33
C MET A 284 -16.97 -2.81 -2.49
N ALA A 285 -16.22 -1.75 -2.77
CA ALA A 285 -16.50 -0.86 -3.90
C ALA A 285 -16.44 -1.61 -5.25
N ILE A 286 -15.47 -2.51 -5.42
CA ILE A 286 -15.37 -3.34 -6.64
C ILE A 286 -16.51 -4.36 -6.69
N ALA A 287 -16.91 -4.95 -5.56
CA ALA A 287 -18.09 -5.82 -5.50
C ALA A 287 -19.38 -5.08 -5.90
N PHE A 288 -19.51 -3.81 -5.51
CA PHE A 288 -20.60 -2.94 -5.99
C PHE A 288 -20.55 -2.75 -7.51
N ASP A 289 -19.38 -2.45 -8.08
CA ASP A 289 -19.23 -2.32 -9.55
C ASP A 289 -19.61 -3.61 -10.29
N ILE A 290 -19.33 -4.78 -9.69
CA ILE A 290 -19.63 -6.09 -10.27
C ILE A 290 -21.13 -6.43 -10.21
N THR A 291 -21.78 -6.16 -9.07
CA THR A 291 -23.10 -6.71 -8.74
C THR A 291 -24.24 -5.68 -8.79
N GLY A 292 -23.92 -4.41 -8.55
CA GLY A 292 -24.89 -3.34 -8.29
C GLY A 292 -25.61 -3.45 -6.93
N ASP A 293 -25.17 -4.34 -6.02
CA ASP A 293 -25.81 -4.53 -4.72
C ASP A 293 -25.48 -3.37 -3.75
N PRO A 294 -26.48 -2.59 -3.31
CA PRO A 294 -26.25 -1.42 -2.46
C PRO A 294 -25.60 -1.74 -1.11
N ASP A 295 -25.70 -2.97 -0.60
CA ASP A 295 -25.11 -3.34 0.70
C ASP A 295 -23.58 -3.09 0.70
N TYR A 296 -22.91 -3.26 -0.45
CA TYR A 296 -21.48 -3.02 -0.57
C TYR A 296 -21.11 -1.54 -0.48
N ILE A 297 -21.83 -0.64 -1.16
CA ILE A 297 -21.53 0.80 -1.10
C ILE A 297 -21.94 1.40 0.27
N GLU A 298 -22.96 0.83 0.92
CA GLU A 298 -23.26 1.12 2.33
C GLU A 298 -22.12 0.67 3.25
N GLY A 299 -21.47 -0.46 2.96
CA GLY A 299 -20.28 -0.92 3.68
C GLY A 299 -19.07 0.02 3.51
N VAL A 300 -18.86 0.54 2.29
CA VAL A 300 -17.84 1.60 2.03
C VAL A 300 -18.15 2.85 2.85
N THR A 301 -19.41 3.27 2.88
CA THR A 301 -19.85 4.44 3.67
C THR A 301 -19.58 4.23 5.16
N ALA A 302 -19.94 3.06 5.71
CA ALA A 302 -19.69 2.72 7.11
C ALA A 302 -18.18 2.72 7.47
N SER A 303 -17.34 2.32 6.51
CA SER A 303 -15.88 2.36 6.66
C SER A 303 -15.38 3.80 6.80
N MET A 304 -15.89 4.73 5.98
CA MET A 304 -15.56 6.15 6.08
C MET A 304 -16.15 6.82 7.33
N ASP A 305 -17.38 6.47 7.71
CA ASP A 305 -18.00 6.93 8.96
C ASP A 305 -17.13 6.55 10.16
N TYR A 306 -16.65 5.30 10.21
CA TYR A 306 -15.72 4.84 11.24
C TYR A 306 -14.44 5.69 11.29
N LEU A 307 -13.80 5.93 10.13
CA LEU A 307 -12.55 6.68 10.03
C LEU A 307 -12.73 8.16 10.42
N LEU A 308 -13.91 8.73 10.20
CA LEU A 308 -14.21 10.14 10.42
C LEU A 308 -14.89 10.45 11.76
N GLY A 309 -15.12 9.45 12.62
CA GLY A 309 -15.55 9.69 14.00
C GLY A 309 -16.61 8.75 14.57
N MET A 310 -17.22 7.89 13.76
CA MET A 310 -18.14 6.86 14.23
C MET A 310 -17.37 5.65 14.79
N ASN A 311 -16.55 5.90 15.81
CA ASN A 311 -15.70 4.90 16.45
C ASN A 311 -15.68 5.07 17.97
N ALA A 312 -15.06 4.11 18.65
CA ALA A 312 -15.03 4.04 20.11
C ALA A 312 -14.29 5.20 20.81
N LEU A 313 -13.59 6.03 20.03
CA LEU A 313 -12.81 7.19 20.49
C LEU A 313 -13.47 8.52 20.11
N GLN A 314 -14.54 8.49 19.30
CA GLN A 314 -15.28 9.68 18.82
C GLN A 314 -14.36 10.69 18.12
N ARG A 315 -13.44 10.19 17.30
CA ARG A 315 -12.36 10.97 16.67
C ARG A 315 -12.24 10.65 15.19
N SER A 316 -11.95 11.65 14.37
CA SER A 316 -11.46 11.43 13.01
C SER A 316 -9.98 11.07 13.05
N PHE A 317 -9.61 9.99 12.36
CA PHE A 317 -8.21 9.60 12.16
C PHE A 317 -7.54 10.34 11.00
N VAL A 318 -8.26 11.24 10.32
CA VAL A 318 -7.78 12.04 9.20
C VAL A 318 -7.53 13.47 9.67
N SER A 319 -6.32 13.98 9.48
CA SER A 319 -5.96 15.34 9.87
C SER A 319 -6.80 16.38 9.11
N GLY A 320 -7.20 17.46 9.80
CA GLY A 320 -7.97 18.55 9.19
C GLY A 320 -9.45 18.24 8.89
N TYR A 321 -9.93 17.02 9.12
CA TYR A 321 -11.33 16.63 8.91
C TYR A 321 -11.99 16.18 10.23
N GLY A 322 -13.19 16.69 10.51
CA GLY A 322 -13.95 16.38 11.73
C GLY A 322 -13.70 17.36 12.89
N ALA A 323 -14.58 17.34 13.89
CA ALA A 323 -14.49 18.24 15.05
C ALA A 323 -13.36 17.87 16.04
N THR A 324 -12.88 16.63 15.97
CA THR A 324 -11.75 16.12 16.76
C THR A 324 -10.92 15.25 15.83
N ALA A 325 -9.97 15.87 15.14
CA ALA A 325 -9.16 15.28 14.08
C ALA A 325 -7.79 14.81 14.60
N LEU A 326 -7.00 14.17 13.74
CA LEU A 326 -5.58 13.91 13.96
C LEU A 326 -4.78 15.21 14.07
N GLU A 327 -4.09 15.43 15.20
CA GLU A 327 -3.34 16.65 15.48
C GLU A 327 -1.85 16.40 15.71
N HIS A 328 -1.45 15.26 16.28
CA HIS A 328 -0.07 14.99 16.71
C HIS A 328 0.46 13.65 16.16
N PRO A 329 0.43 13.41 14.83
CA PRO A 329 0.90 12.16 14.27
C PRO A 329 2.37 11.90 14.62
N HIS A 330 2.75 10.62 14.74
CA HIS A 330 4.15 10.22 14.74
C HIS A 330 4.75 10.47 13.36
N HIS A 331 5.16 11.71 13.14
CA HIS A 331 5.80 12.18 11.92
C HIS A 331 6.91 13.17 12.30
N ARG A 332 8.08 13.02 11.66
CA ARG A 332 9.29 13.80 12.02
C ARG A 332 9.07 15.30 11.89
N PHE A 333 8.48 15.73 10.77
CA PHE A 333 8.25 17.15 10.48
C PHE A 333 6.90 17.68 11.00
N TRP A 334 5.79 17.01 10.71
CA TRP A 334 4.43 17.36 11.15
C TRP A 334 4.10 17.03 12.61
N GLY A 335 5.02 17.28 13.54
CA GLY A 335 4.87 16.91 14.94
C GLY A 335 3.91 17.78 15.76
N ASN A 336 3.47 18.92 15.21
CA ASN A 336 2.62 19.91 15.87
C ASN A 336 3.11 20.29 17.28
N THR A 337 4.40 20.60 17.40
CA THR A 337 5.05 20.90 18.68
C THR A 337 6.23 21.85 18.48
N GLY A 338 6.36 22.88 19.32
CA GLY A 338 7.39 23.91 19.15
C GLY A 338 7.27 24.62 17.80
N ASP A 339 8.37 24.64 17.03
CA ASP A 339 8.43 25.23 15.69
C ASP A 339 7.99 24.27 14.56
N PHE A 340 7.56 23.06 14.90
CA PHE A 340 7.13 22.05 13.93
C PHE A 340 5.62 22.17 13.64
N PRO A 341 5.21 22.22 12.35
CA PRO A 341 3.83 22.49 11.98
C PRO A 341 2.89 21.33 12.32
N ALA A 342 1.60 21.65 12.35
CA ALA A 342 0.54 20.65 12.30
C ALA A 342 0.60 19.83 11.00
N PRO A 343 0.05 18.60 10.97
CA PRO A 343 -0.05 17.84 9.73
C PRO A 343 -0.92 18.56 8.69
N PRO A 344 -0.59 18.45 7.40
CA PRO A 344 -1.47 18.92 6.34
C PRO A 344 -2.81 18.16 6.41
N PRO A 345 -3.93 18.74 5.97
CA PRO A 345 -5.21 18.02 5.91
C PRO A 345 -5.11 16.77 5.03
N GLY A 346 -5.81 15.70 5.41
CA GLY A 346 -5.86 14.45 4.65
C GLY A 346 -4.82 13.39 5.03
N ALA A 347 -3.92 13.65 5.99
CA ALA A 347 -3.01 12.62 6.50
C ALA A 347 -3.76 11.62 7.38
N LEU A 348 -3.56 10.32 7.15
CA LEU A 348 -4.26 9.25 7.85
C LEU A 348 -3.39 8.60 8.93
N ALA A 349 -3.88 8.60 10.17
CA ALA A 349 -3.26 7.86 11.26
C ALA A 349 -3.45 6.34 11.08
N GLY A 350 -2.44 5.56 11.51
CA GLY A 350 -2.52 4.10 11.51
C GLY A 350 -3.72 3.53 12.28
N GLY A 351 -4.13 4.18 13.37
CA GLY A 351 -5.33 3.85 14.13
C GLY A 351 -5.12 2.90 15.30
N PRO A 352 -6.20 2.41 15.92
CA PRO A 352 -6.09 1.59 17.13
C PRO A 352 -5.36 0.27 16.87
N ASN A 353 -4.50 -0.11 17.81
CA ASN A 353 -3.70 -1.33 17.76
C ASN A 353 -3.96 -2.16 19.03
N ALA A 354 -4.31 -3.43 18.87
CA ALA A 354 -4.57 -4.35 19.97
C ALA A 354 -3.31 -4.64 20.79
N ALA A 355 -2.12 -4.54 20.20
CA ALA A 355 -0.84 -4.79 20.87
C ALA A 355 0.14 -3.64 20.60
N PRO A 356 -0.15 -2.42 21.09
CA PRO A 356 0.73 -1.30 20.86
C PRO A 356 2.06 -1.51 21.60
N SER A 357 3.15 -1.01 21.01
CA SER A 357 4.52 -1.30 21.45
C SER A 357 5.37 -0.06 21.72
N ASP A 358 4.78 1.13 21.64
CA ASP A 358 5.43 2.40 21.96
C ASP A 358 5.14 2.86 23.40
N PRO A 359 6.06 3.63 24.04
CA PRO A 359 5.89 4.07 25.42
C PRO A 359 4.57 4.80 25.70
N PRO A 360 4.09 5.75 24.86
CA PRO A 360 2.81 6.41 25.09
C PRO A 360 1.61 5.47 25.06
N ALA A 361 1.57 4.49 24.15
CA ALA A 361 0.43 3.57 23.99
C ALA A 361 0.51 2.29 24.83
N SER A 362 1.66 1.99 25.45
CA SER A 362 1.88 0.79 26.28
C SER A 362 1.62 1.00 27.78
N VAL A 363 1.02 2.14 28.17
CA VAL A 363 0.62 2.39 29.56
C VAL A 363 -0.68 1.66 29.93
N ASP A 364 -0.84 1.32 31.22
CA ASP A 364 -2.00 0.60 31.74
C ASP A 364 -3.35 1.25 31.38
N ALA A 365 -3.41 2.58 31.34
CA ALA A 365 -4.62 3.33 31.01
C ALA A 365 -5.14 3.05 29.59
N ILE A 366 -4.25 2.67 28.66
CA ILE A 366 -4.57 2.32 27.27
C ILE A 366 -4.71 0.81 27.15
N LEU A 367 -3.75 0.04 27.66
CA LEU A 367 -3.75 -1.43 27.55
C LEU A 367 -4.96 -2.10 28.23
N SER A 368 -5.50 -1.49 29.29
CA SER A 368 -6.71 -1.98 29.97
C SER A 368 -8.01 -1.77 29.18
N GLN A 369 -7.99 -0.96 28.11
CA GLN A 369 -9.14 -0.74 27.25
C GLN A 369 -9.36 -1.90 26.26
N SER A 370 -10.54 -1.96 25.65
CA SER A 370 -10.79 -2.84 24.49
C SER A 370 -9.98 -2.38 23.27
N ALA A 371 -9.68 -3.30 22.35
CA ALA A 371 -8.83 -3.02 21.17
C ALA A 371 -9.24 -1.78 20.35
N PRO A 372 -10.54 -1.49 20.08
CA PRO A 372 -10.95 -0.29 19.36
C PRO A 372 -10.60 1.04 20.04
N LYS A 373 -10.21 1.01 21.32
CA LYS A 373 -9.86 2.18 22.14
C LYS A 373 -8.35 2.29 22.42
N ARG A 374 -7.53 1.35 21.92
CA ARG A 374 -6.08 1.34 22.13
C ARG A 374 -5.38 2.23 21.11
N TYR A 375 -5.52 3.54 21.29
CA TYR A 375 -4.96 4.58 20.43
C TYR A 375 -4.71 5.83 21.28
N ILE A 376 -3.68 6.59 20.92
CA ILE A 376 -3.42 7.90 21.51
C ILE A 376 -2.89 8.85 20.44
N ASP A 377 -3.41 10.09 20.42
CA ASP A 377 -2.90 11.14 19.53
C ASP A 377 -1.68 11.80 20.16
N ASP A 378 -0.55 11.13 20.05
CA ASP A 378 0.72 11.57 20.60
C ASP A 378 1.84 11.33 19.58
N ILE A 379 2.71 12.32 19.41
CA ILE A 379 3.84 12.26 18.47
C ILE A 379 4.80 11.10 18.80
N GLY A 380 4.87 10.65 20.05
CA GLY A 380 5.65 9.50 20.46
C GLY A 380 5.00 8.15 20.15
N SER A 381 3.74 8.12 19.71
CA SER A 381 2.98 6.88 19.50
C SER A 381 3.06 6.34 18.07
N TYR A 382 4.21 5.75 17.72
CA TYR A 382 4.39 5.17 16.38
C TYR A 382 3.46 3.99 16.09
N SER A 383 3.11 3.16 17.07
CA SER A 383 2.35 1.93 16.81
C SER A 383 0.84 2.13 16.69
N THR A 384 0.36 3.35 17.00
CA THR A 384 -1.07 3.73 16.89
C THR A 384 -1.31 5.00 16.07
N ASN A 385 -0.32 5.89 15.96
CA ASN A 385 -0.50 7.25 15.46
C ASN A 385 0.53 7.70 14.41
N GLU A 386 1.31 6.79 13.84
CA GLU A 386 2.12 7.07 12.65
C GLU A 386 1.23 7.43 11.45
N VAL A 387 1.84 7.93 10.37
CA VAL A 387 1.23 8.10 9.05
C VAL A 387 2.10 7.38 8.01
N ALA A 388 1.50 6.83 6.96
CA ALA A 388 2.24 6.10 5.93
C ALA A 388 1.60 6.20 4.55
N ILE A 389 2.43 6.11 3.51
CA ILE A 389 2.00 6.19 2.11
C ILE A 389 1.00 5.08 1.75
N ASN A 390 1.20 3.84 2.23
CA ASN A 390 0.30 2.72 1.98
C ASN A 390 -1.00 2.77 2.80
N TRP A 391 -1.18 3.78 3.64
CA TRP A 391 -2.42 4.05 4.36
C TRP A 391 -3.19 5.19 3.69
N ASN A 392 -2.46 6.22 3.25
CA ASN A 392 -3.02 7.34 2.49
C ASN A 392 -3.43 6.95 1.05
N ALA A 393 -2.72 6.04 0.40
CA ALA A 393 -3.04 5.62 -0.96
C ALA A 393 -4.45 5.01 -1.12
N PRO A 394 -4.92 4.08 -0.25
CA PRO A 394 -6.29 3.59 -0.33
C PRO A 394 -7.34 4.56 0.26
N LEU A 395 -6.93 5.69 0.85
CA LEU A 395 -7.84 6.77 1.27
C LEU A 395 -8.17 7.71 0.09
N ALA A 396 -7.20 7.93 -0.79
CA ALA A 396 -7.36 8.68 -2.04
C ALA A 396 -8.25 7.91 -3.01
#